data_AF-A0A4P7ZQY9-F1
#
_entry.id   AF-A0A4P7ZQY9-F1
#
_cell.length_a   1.000
_cell.length_b   1.000
_cell.length_c   1.000
_cell.angle_alpha   90.00
_cell.angle_beta   90.00
_cell.angle_gamma   90.00
#
_symmetry.space_group_name_H-M   'P 1'
#
loop_
_entity.id
_entity.type
_entity.pdbx_description
1 polymer ?
#
loop_
_entity_poly.entity_id
_entity_poly.type
_entity_poly.pdbx_seq_one_letter_code
_entity_poly.pdbx_strand_id
1 'polypeptide(L)'
;MRPNETLDQRLAWLGLLVNVAALPWLLQLLLSGGSMAAANWAVGLSAILPALVLGLVATAALLKRRRWGRVVAIVALGLLLAVTLSYGVVWLALVPLGRVWVAVALGSLSVAELLLLIYWCLPRPWWR
;
A
#
# COMPACT_ATOMS: atom_id res chain seq x y z
N MET A 1 -4.66 7.40 28.54
CA MET A 1 -4.58 7.22 27.08
C MET A 1 -3.11 7.17 26.71
N ARG A 2 -2.65 6.10 26.05
CA ARG A 2 -1.24 6.04 25.62
C ARG A 2 -1.08 7.01 24.44
N PRO A 3 -0.03 7.85 24.40
CA PRO A 3 0.12 8.91 23.38
C PRO A 3 0.10 8.42 21.93
N ASN A 4 0.30 7.11 21.71
CA ASN A 4 0.40 6.52 20.37
C ASN A 4 -0.93 5.88 19.90
N GLU A 5 -1.91 5.66 20.79
CA GLU A 5 -3.19 5.03 20.41
C GLU A 5 -4.01 5.88 19.43
N THR A 6 -3.97 7.20 19.60
CA THR A 6 -4.68 8.14 18.72
C THR A 6 -4.08 8.16 17.31
N LEU A 7 -2.75 8.05 17.20
CA LEU A 7 -2.05 7.95 15.93
C LEU A 7 -2.33 6.61 15.25
N ASP A 8 -2.28 5.49 15.99
CA ASP A 8 -2.60 4.17 15.43
C ASP A 8 -3.99 4.14 14.81
N GLN A 9 -4.97 4.72 15.52
CA GLN A 9 -6.35 4.78 15.06
C GLN A 9 -6.49 5.65 13.82
N ARG A 10 -5.82 6.82 13.79
CA ARG A 10 -5.79 7.69 12.60
C ARG A 10 -5.15 7.00 11.40
N LEU A 11 -4.02 6.32 11.60
CA LEU A 11 -3.32 5.57 10.55
C LEU A 11 -4.14 4.39 10.04
N ALA A 12 -4.86 3.69 10.93
CA ALA A 12 -5.76 2.60 10.52
C ALA A 12 -6.94 3.12 9.68
N TRP A 13 -7.53 4.26 10.06
CA TRP A 13 -8.58 4.91 9.27
C TRP A 13 -8.07 5.42 7.92
N LEU A 14 -6.91 6.08 7.89
CA LEU A 14 -6.28 6.52 6.65
C LEU A 14 -5.97 5.33 5.75
N GLY A 15 -5.42 4.25 6.30
CA GLY A 15 -5.18 3.01 5.57
C GLY A 15 -6.46 2.44 4.98
N LEU A 16 -7.57 2.43 5.73
CA LEU A 16 -8.85 1.95 5.22
C LEU A 16 -9.33 2.80 4.04
N LEU A 17 -9.29 4.12 4.16
CA LEU A 17 -9.67 5.04 3.08
C LEU A 17 -8.81 4.83 1.83
N VAL A 18 -7.50 4.71 2.00
CA VAL A 18 -6.56 4.47 0.89
C VAL A 18 -6.83 3.13 0.23
N ASN A 19 -7.04 2.05 0.98
CA ASN A 19 -7.34 0.73 0.42
C ASN A 19 -8.67 0.71 -0.33
N VAL A 20 -9.70 1.38 0.20
CA VAL A 20 -11.01 1.50 -0.46
C VAL A 20 -10.90 2.34 -1.74
N ALA A 21 -10.15 3.44 -1.73
CA ALA A 21 -9.90 4.27 -2.91
C ALA A 21 -9.01 3.57 -3.95
N ALA A 22 -8.15 2.64 -3.53
CA ALA A 22 -7.29 1.88 -4.43
C ALA A 22 -8.04 0.80 -5.22
N LEU A 23 -9.22 0.34 -4.78
CA LEU A 23 -10.04 -0.61 -5.52
C LEU A 23 -10.56 -0.05 -6.87
N PRO A 24 -11.23 1.12 -6.93
CA PRO A 24 -11.63 1.70 -8.21
C PRO A 24 -10.42 2.08 -9.07
N TRP A 25 -9.29 2.48 -8.46
CA TRP A 25 -8.04 2.70 -9.17
C TRP A 25 -7.52 1.42 -9.83
N LEU A 26 -7.52 0.29 -9.11
CA LEU A 26 -7.15 -1.01 -9.66
C LEU A 26 -8.08 -1.41 -10.81
N LEU A 27 -9.39 -1.19 -10.67
CA LEU A 27 -10.34 -1.45 -11.75
C LEU A 27 -10.01 -0.61 -12.99
N GLN A 28 -9.71 0.68 -12.81
CA GLN A 28 -9.28 1.56 -13.90
C GLN A 28 -7.99 1.06 -14.57
N LEU A 29 -7.01 0.59 -13.79
CA LEU A 29 -5.76 0.02 -14.30
C LEU A 29 -5.96 -1.27 -15.11
N LEU A 30 -6.90 -2.13 -14.70
CA LEU A 30 -7.23 -3.36 -15.42
C LEU A 30 -7.98 -3.08 -16.73
N LEU A 31 -8.80 -2.02 -16.74
CA LEU A 31 -9.57 -1.58 -17.91
C LEU A 31 -8.79 -0.63 -18.83
N SER A 32 -7.63 -0.10 -18.39
CA SER A 32 -6.79 0.75 -19.21
C SER A 32 -6.18 -0.10 -20.34
N GLY A 33 -6.83 -0.09 -21.51
CA GLY A 33 -6.30 -0.72 -22.72
C GLY A 33 -4.95 -0.13 -23.13
N GLY A 34 -4.13 -0.90 -23.84
CA GLY A 34 -2.83 -0.46 -24.35
C GLY A 34 -1.78 -1.56 -24.40
N SER A 35 -0.53 -1.18 -24.66
CA SER A 35 0.61 -2.10 -24.81
C SER A 35 0.95 -2.87 -23.53
N MET A 36 0.54 -2.38 -22.35
CA MET A 36 0.76 -3.03 -21.06
C MET A 36 -0.44 -3.84 -20.53
N ALA A 37 -1.53 -3.98 -21.28
CA ALA A 37 -2.76 -4.59 -20.75
C ALA A 37 -2.53 -5.96 -20.09
N ALA A 38 -1.77 -6.86 -20.72
CA ALA A 38 -1.45 -8.17 -20.15
C ALA A 38 -0.65 -8.06 -18.83
N ALA A 39 0.30 -7.14 -18.75
CA ALA A 39 1.06 -6.89 -17.53
C ALA A 39 0.19 -6.29 -16.42
N ASN A 40 -0.73 -5.39 -16.75
CA ASN A 40 -1.69 -4.82 -15.79
C ASN A 40 -2.57 -5.91 -15.19
N TRP A 41 -3.07 -6.83 -16.01
CA TRP A 41 -3.85 -7.98 -15.54
C TRP A 41 -3.03 -8.91 -14.66
N ALA A 42 -1.84 -9.29 -15.10
CA ALA A 42 -0.96 -10.17 -14.36
C ALA A 42 -0.59 -9.58 -12.99
N VAL A 43 -0.06 -8.36 -12.96
CA VAL A 43 0.39 -7.69 -11.72
C VAL A 43 -0.79 -7.28 -10.85
N GLY A 44 -1.87 -6.79 -11.47
CA GLY A 44 -3.08 -6.37 -10.78
C GLY A 44 -3.73 -7.52 -10.00
N LEU A 45 -3.87 -8.70 -10.61
CA LEU A 45 -4.50 -9.85 -9.97
C LEU A 45 -3.55 -10.62 -9.04
N SER A 46 -2.28 -10.78 -9.42
CA SER A 46 -1.33 -11.60 -8.65
C SER A 46 -0.71 -10.88 -7.46
N ALA A 47 -0.64 -9.56 -7.49
CA ALA A 47 0.15 -8.81 -6.51
C ALA A 47 -0.61 -7.63 -5.89
N ILE A 48 -1.21 -6.76 -6.71
CA ILE A 48 -1.94 -5.58 -6.18
C ILE A 48 -3.20 -6.01 -5.43
N LEU A 49 -4.01 -6.89 -6.00
CA LEU A 49 -5.26 -7.34 -5.37
C LEU A 49 -5.00 -8.05 -4.02
N PRO A 50 -4.06 -9.02 -3.90
CA PRO A 50 -3.70 -9.58 -2.61
C PRO A 50 -3.17 -8.55 -1.61
N ALA A 51 -2.37 -7.57 -2.06
CA ALA A 51 -1.89 -6.48 -1.20
C ALA A 51 -3.03 -5.65 -0.62
N LEU A 52 -4.01 -5.30 -1.45
CA LEU A 52 -5.20 -4.55 -1.03
C LEU A 52 -6.07 -5.34 -0.06
N VAL A 53 -6.27 -6.64 -0.31
CA VAL A 53 -7.02 -7.51 0.62
C VAL A 53 -6.31 -7.58 1.97
N LEU A 54 -4.98 -7.78 2.00
CA LEU A 54 -4.20 -7.77 3.23
C LEU A 54 -4.24 -6.40 3.92
N GLY A 55 -4.22 -5.30 3.17
CA GLY A 55 -4.36 -3.94 3.70
C GLY A 55 -5.72 -3.69 4.37
N LEU A 56 -6.81 -4.16 3.77
CA LEU A 56 -8.15 -4.12 4.37
C LEU A 56 -8.22 -4.98 5.64
N VAL A 57 -7.67 -6.19 5.60
CA VAL A 57 -7.62 -7.07 6.79
C VAL A 57 -6.78 -6.44 7.90
N ALA A 58 -5.63 -5.84 7.58
CA ALA A 58 -4.77 -5.15 8.52
C ALA A 58 -5.49 -3.97 9.19
N THR A 59 -6.13 -3.10 8.40
CA THR A 59 -6.84 -1.93 8.90
C THR A 59 -8.04 -2.32 9.75
N ALA A 60 -8.81 -3.32 9.34
CA ALA A 60 -9.90 -3.87 10.16
C ALA A 60 -9.40 -4.46 11.49
N ALA A 61 -8.28 -5.19 11.48
CA ALA A 61 -7.67 -5.74 12.69
C ALA A 61 -7.14 -4.64 13.62
N LEU A 62 -6.51 -3.59 13.08
CA LEU A 62 -6.02 -2.43 13.83
C LEU A 62 -7.16 -1.62 14.46
N LEU A 63 -8.26 -1.39 13.74
CA LEU A 63 -9.46 -0.74 14.26
C LEU A 63 -10.10 -1.55 15.40
N LYS A 64 -10.08 -2.89 15.30
CA LYS A 64 -10.50 -3.81 16.37
C LYS A 64 -9.46 -4.02 17.47
N ARG A 65 -8.36 -3.24 17.49
CA ARG A 65 -7.26 -3.29 18.47
C ARG A 65 -6.63 -4.69 18.60
N ARG A 66 -6.62 -5.48 17.52
CA ARG A 66 -6.01 -6.81 17.52
C ARG A 66 -4.51 -6.70 17.34
N ARG A 67 -3.73 -7.33 18.23
CA ARG A 67 -2.26 -7.27 18.23
C ARG A 67 -1.62 -7.77 16.92
N TRP A 68 -2.25 -8.74 16.26
CA TRP A 68 -1.79 -9.30 14.98
C TRP A 68 -2.05 -8.38 13.78
N GLY A 69 -2.91 -7.36 13.91
CA GLY A 69 -3.18 -6.41 12.83
C GLY A 69 -1.91 -5.65 12.40
N ARG A 70 -0.99 -5.41 13.33
CA ARG A 70 0.32 -4.79 13.05
C ARG A 70 1.20 -5.66 12.15
N VAL A 71 1.23 -6.96 12.38
CA VAL A 71 2.01 -7.90 11.55
C VAL A 71 1.43 -7.94 10.14
N VAL A 72 0.11 -8.04 10.03
CA VAL A 72 -0.56 -8.04 8.72
C VAL A 72 -0.36 -6.72 7.98
N ALA A 73 -0.32 -5.58 8.69
CA ALA A 73 0.01 -4.28 8.09
C ALA A 73 1.43 -4.25 7.52
N ILE A 74 2.42 -4.79 8.23
CA ILE A 74 3.81 -4.86 7.74
C ILE A 74 3.88 -5.73 6.48
N VAL A 75 3.22 -6.90 6.48
CA VAL A 75 3.19 -7.79 5.31
C VAL A 75 2.52 -7.11 4.13
N ALA A 76 1.36 -6.44 4.34
CA ALA A 76 0.65 -5.72 3.29
C ALA A 76 1.49 -4.59 2.69
N LEU A 77 2.13 -3.77 3.54
CA LEU A 77 2.99 -2.67 3.10
C LEU A 77 4.25 -3.17 2.39
N GLY A 78 4.85 -4.27 2.86
CA GLY A 78 6.01 -4.87 2.21
C GLY A 78 5.68 -5.43 0.83
N LEU A 79 4.53 -6.09 0.70
CA LEU A 79 4.04 -6.59 -0.58
C LEU A 79 3.75 -5.42 -1.54
N LEU A 80 3.06 -4.38 -1.04
CA LEU A 80 2.74 -3.20 -1.84
C LEU A 80 4.03 -2.53 -2.32
N LEU A 81 4.96 -2.21 -1.42
CA LEU A 81 6.25 -1.59 -1.77
C LEU A 81 7.04 -2.38 -2.84
N ALA A 82 7.08 -3.71 -2.72
CA ALA A 82 7.75 -4.56 -3.71
C ALA A 82 7.11 -4.44 -5.09
N VAL A 83 5.77 -4.41 -5.16
CA VAL A 83 5.01 -4.26 -6.40
C VAL A 83 5.16 -2.86 -6.97
N THR A 84 4.96 -1.83 -6.14
CA THR A 84 5.02 -0.42 -6.53
C THR A 84 6.37 -0.10 -7.15
N LEU A 85 7.47 -0.52 -6.52
CA LEU A 85 8.81 -0.30 -7.07
C LEU A 85 9.06 -1.11 -8.34
N SER A 86 8.79 -2.42 -8.34
CA SER A 86 9.14 -3.28 -9.47
C SER A 86 8.33 -2.93 -10.72
N TYR A 87 7.00 -2.87 -10.60
CA TYR A 87 6.11 -2.56 -11.71
C TYR A 87 6.18 -1.08 -12.10
N GLY A 88 6.32 -0.18 -11.12
CA GLY A 88 6.47 1.26 -11.37
C GLY A 88 7.71 1.61 -12.19
N VAL A 89 8.85 0.97 -11.92
CA VAL A 89 10.08 1.17 -12.70
C VAL A 89 9.91 0.67 -14.14
N VAL A 90 9.30 -0.50 -14.33
CA VAL A 90 9.00 -1.04 -15.67
C VAL A 90 8.06 -0.11 -16.43
N TRP A 91 7.02 0.40 -15.76
CA TRP A 91 6.09 1.36 -16.33
C TRP A 91 6.81 2.64 -16.76
N LEU A 92 7.64 3.20 -15.88
CA LEU A 92 8.44 4.39 -16.19
C LEU A 92 9.37 4.14 -17.37
N ALA A 93 10.00 2.97 -17.49
CA ALA A 93 10.91 2.66 -18.60
C ALA A 93 10.19 2.57 -19.95
N LEU A 94 8.95 2.10 -19.98
CA LEU A 94 8.23 1.75 -21.21
C LEU A 94 7.16 2.78 -21.63
N VAL A 95 6.62 3.57 -20.70
CA VAL A 95 5.56 4.56 -20.99
C VAL A 95 6.15 5.98 -20.93
N PRO A 96 6.19 6.71 -22.07
CA PRO A 96 6.76 8.06 -22.10
C PRO A 96 5.80 9.14 -21.59
N LEU A 97 4.49 8.91 -21.66
CA LEU A 97 3.48 9.90 -21.30
C LEU A 97 3.46 10.14 -19.79
N GLY A 98 3.55 11.41 -19.36
CA GLY A 98 3.43 11.76 -17.93
C GLY A 98 4.55 11.22 -17.02
N ARG A 99 5.68 10.76 -17.60
CA ARG A 99 6.76 10.06 -16.90
C ARG A 99 7.27 10.79 -15.65
N VAL A 100 7.42 12.12 -15.70
CA VAL A 100 7.87 12.92 -14.54
C VAL A 100 6.85 12.88 -13.40
N TRP A 101 5.57 13.11 -13.72
CA TRP A 101 4.50 13.07 -12.71
C TRP A 101 4.38 11.70 -12.07
N VAL A 102 4.44 10.63 -12.88
CA VAL A 102 4.40 9.27 -12.37
C VAL A 102 5.64 8.95 -11.54
N ALA A 103 6.83 9.41 -11.93
CA ALA A 103 8.05 9.17 -11.15
C ALA A 103 7.98 9.87 -9.78
N VAL A 104 7.50 11.11 -9.74
CA VAL A 104 7.30 11.84 -8.48
C VAL A 104 6.25 11.15 -7.61
N ALA A 105 5.11 10.74 -8.19
CA ALA A 105 4.07 10.03 -7.47
C ALA A 105 4.60 8.70 -6.91
N LEU A 106 5.29 7.90 -7.73
CA LEU A 106 5.88 6.63 -7.32
C LEU A 106 6.88 6.82 -6.18
N GLY A 107 7.81 7.77 -6.33
CA GLY A 107 8.81 8.07 -5.32
C GLY A 107 8.18 8.51 -4.01
N SER A 108 7.17 9.39 -4.06
CA SER A 108 6.45 9.85 -2.88
C SER A 108 5.70 8.72 -2.17
N LEU A 109 5.07 7.82 -2.94
CA LEU A 109 4.35 6.67 -2.42
C LEU A 109 5.31 5.68 -1.75
N SER A 110 6.44 5.35 -2.40
CA SER A 110 7.45 4.46 -1.83
C SER A 110 8.06 5.02 -0.54
N VAL A 111 8.30 6.33 -0.46
CA VAL A 111 8.76 6.98 0.78
C VAL A 111 7.69 6.86 1.87
N ALA A 112 6.42 7.10 1.55
CA ALA A 112 5.33 6.95 2.51
C ALA A 112 5.19 5.51 3.03
N GLU A 113 5.25 4.52 2.13
CA GLU A 113 5.22 3.09 2.45
C GLU A 113 6.40 2.70 3.37
N LEU A 114 7.61 3.17 3.06
CA LEU A 114 8.80 2.95 3.89
C LEU A 114 8.65 3.57 5.28
N LEU A 115 8.15 4.81 5.38
CA LEU A 115 7.92 5.47 6.67
C LEU A 115 6.88 4.71 7.51
N LEU A 116 5.80 4.23 6.87
CA LEU A 116 4.79 3.40 7.51
C LEU A 116 5.37 2.06 7.97
N LEU A 117 6.19 1.39 7.15
CA LEU A 117 6.91 0.17 7.53
C LEU A 117 7.81 0.42 8.74
N ILE A 118 8.63 1.47 8.71
CA ILE A 118 9.51 1.82 9.84
C ILE A 118 8.67 2.07 11.10
N TYR A 119 7.59 2.83 11.00
CA TYR A 119 6.68 3.09 12.11
C TYR A 119 6.09 1.81 12.69
N TRP A 120 5.60 0.91 11.82
CA TRP A 120 5.03 -0.37 12.24
C TRP A 120 6.09 -1.40 12.65
N CYS A 121 7.36 -1.27 12.27
CA CYS A 121 8.43 -2.15 12.72
C CYS A 121 9.04 -1.70 14.06
N LEU A 122 8.98 -0.41 14.40
CA LEU A 122 9.65 0.13 15.58
C LEU A 122 9.12 -0.53 16.88
N PRO A 123 9.98 -1.21 17.67
CA PRO A 123 9.53 -1.89 18.87
C PRO A 123 8.90 -0.89 19.84
N ARG A 124 7.71 -1.23 20.35
CA ARG A 124 7.04 -0.39 21.36
C ARG A 124 7.41 -0.95 22.73
N PRO A 125 7.94 -0.11 23.65
CA PRO A 125 8.25 -0.56 25.00
C PRO A 125 6.96 -1.09 25.64
N TRP A 126 7.04 -2.32 26.16
CA TRP A 126 5.94 -3.09 26.74
C TRP A 126 5.63 -2.67 28.19
N TRP A 127 6.49 -1.84 28.78
CA TRP A 127 6.45 -1.36 30.16
C TRP A 127 5.91 0.08 30.33
N ARG A 128 5.20 0.63 29.33
CA ARG A 128 4.43 1.90 29.45
C ARG A 128 2.98 1.70 29.04
#